data_AF-A0A5T6EJT5-F1
#
_entry.id   AF-A0A5T6EJT5-F1
#
_cell.length_a   1.000
_cell.length_b   1.000
_cell.length_c   1.000
_cell.angle_alpha   90.00
_cell.angle_beta   90.00
_cell.angle_gamma   90.00
#
_symmetry.space_group_name_H-M   'P 1'
#
loop_
_entity.id
_entity.type
_entity.pdbx_description
1 polymer ?
#
loop_
_entity_poly.entity_id
_entity_poly.type
_entity_poly.pdbx_seq_one_letter_code
_entity_poly.pdbx_strand_id
1 'polypeptide(L)'
;MKLMSLIEMDGFLKGKCIPRDLKVNETNAEYLVRKFGELESKLETALRECRSAGITIDNLEAKCVALAAESAGMKKFCKDAAFDADYEAELGMERGGFSDALNEIKTPATDAFLAEVRAQGVEMFAECAYTLEHHDHAVAFAAELRKGGNQ
;
A
#
# COMPACT_ATOMS: atom_id res chain seq x y z
N MET A 1 16.79 -17.83 15.08
CA MET A 1 18.19 -18.12 15.44
C MET A 1 18.59 -17.15 16.53
N LYS A 2 18.96 -17.61 17.72
CA LYS A 2 19.38 -16.72 18.81
C LYS A 2 20.77 -16.18 18.48
N LEU A 3 20.94 -14.86 18.47
CA LEU A 3 22.25 -14.21 18.34
C LEU A 3 23.06 -14.46 19.60
N MET A 4 24.38 -14.61 19.46
CA MET A 4 25.28 -14.62 20.62
C MET A 4 25.21 -13.28 21.34
N SER A 5 25.17 -13.33 22.67
CA SER A 5 25.38 -12.17 23.51
C SER A 5 26.82 -11.66 23.40
N LEU A 6 27.04 -10.41 23.81
CA LEU A 6 28.38 -9.81 23.83
C LEU A 6 29.38 -10.62 24.68
N ILE A 7 28.91 -11.23 25.77
CA ILE A 7 29.74 -12.06 26.66
C ILE A 7 30.12 -13.38 25.99
N GLU A 8 29.18 -14.04 25.31
CA GLU A 8 29.46 -15.27 24.55
C GLU A 8 30.41 -14.99 23.38
N MET A 9 30.24 -13.84 22.72
CA MET A 9 31.10 -13.43 21.61
C MET A 9 32.54 -13.13 22.07
N ASP A 10 32.71 -12.45 23.20
CA ASP A 10 34.03 -12.24 23.82
C ASP A 10 34.69 -13.58 24.22
N GLY A 11 33.91 -14.49 24.80
CA GLY A 11 34.37 -15.84 25.13
C GLY A 11 34.84 -16.61 23.89
N PHE A 12 34.10 -16.53 22.78
CA PHE A 12 34.45 -17.21 21.53
C PHE A 12 35.74 -16.64 20.94
N LEU A 13 35.85 -15.31 20.87
CA LEU A 13 37.02 -14.63 20.33
C LEU A 13 38.29 -14.89 21.15
N LYS A 14 38.15 -15.15 22.47
CA LYS A 14 39.26 -15.53 23.36
C LYS A 14 39.51 -17.05 23.43
N GLY A 15 38.76 -17.86 22.67
CA GLY A 15 38.87 -19.32 22.70
C GLY A 15 38.38 -19.98 23.98
N LYS A 16 37.59 -19.29 24.80
CA LYS A 16 37.03 -19.79 26.07
C LYS A 16 35.69 -20.50 25.90
N CYS A 17 35.00 -20.32 24.77
CA CYS A 17 33.77 -21.03 24.46
C CYS A 17 33.64 -21.34 22.96
N ILE A 18 32.81 -22.33 22.63
CA ILE A 18 32.54 -22.77 21.26
C ILE A 18 31.08 -22.47 20.93
N PRO A 19 30.78 -21.82 19.79
CA PRO A 19 29.41 -21.56 19.38
C PRO A 19 28.66 -22.87 19.15
N ARG A 20 27.42 -22.95 19.65
CA ARG A 20 26.59 -24.16 19.53
C ARG A 20 26.34 -24.60 18.08
N ASP A 21 26.32 -23.65 17.16
CA ASP A 21 26.04 -23.86 15.74
C ASP A 21 27.31 -23.88 14.86
N LEU A 22 28.48 -24.08 15.47
CA LEU A 22 29.71 -24.35 14.74
C LEU A 22 29.62 -25.73 14.08
N LYS A 23 29.89 -25.81 12.77
CA LYS A 23 29.81 -27.07 12.03
C LYS A 23 31.08 -27.92 12.25
N VAL A 24 30.94 -29.23 12.09
CA VAL A 24 32.09 -30.15 12.09
C VAL A 24 33.02 -29.77 10.94
N ASN A 25 34.33 -29.67 11.23
CA ASN A 25 35.37 -29.23 10.29
C ASN A 25 35.26 -27.77 9.81
N GLU A 26 34.46 -26.92 10.46
CA GLU A 26 34.42 -25.48 10.21
C GLU A 26 35.42 -24.77 11.13
N THR A 27 36.33 -23.99 10.54
CA THR A 27 37.24 -23.14 11.29
C THR A 27 36.51 -21.93 11.87
N ASN A 28 37.08 -21.29 12.90
CA ASN A 28 36.51 -20.07 13.47
C ASN A 28 36.36 -18.95 12.44
N ALA A 29 37.28 -18.86 11.47
CA ALA A 29 37.21 -17.88 10.39
C ALA A 29 36.03 -18.16 9.45
N GLU A 30 35.86 -19.41 9.02
CA GLU A 30 34.73 -19.82 8.17
C GLU A 30 33.39 -19.62 8.89
N TYR A 31 33.32 -19.92 10.20
CA TYR A 31 32.15 -19.65 11.02
C TYR A 31 31.77 -18.17 11.00
N LEU A 32 32.75 -17.29 11.24
CA LEU A 32 32.53 -15.85 11.26
C LEU A 32 32.09 -15.34 9.88
N VAL A 33 32.77 -15.76 8.80
CA VAL A 33 32.40 -15.38 7.42
C VAL A 33 30.96 -15.81 7.12
N ARG A 34 30.58 -17.04 7.47
CA ARG A 34 29.20 -17.51 7.31
C ARG A 34 28.22 -16.66 8.10
N LYS A 35 28.53 -16.32 9.36
CA LYS A 35 27.67 -15.51 10.22
C LYS A 35 27.49 -14.08 9.71
N PHE A 36 28.56 -13.45 9.24
CA PHE A 36 28.49 -12.14 8.63
C PHE A 36 27.66 -12.19 7.33
N GLY A 37 27.87 -13.19 6.47
CA GLY A 37 27.04 -13.37 5.27
C GLY A 37 25.55 -13.62 5.57
N GLU A 38 25.23 -14.41 6.61
CA GLU A 38 23.85 -14.58 7.09
C GLU A 38 23.23 -13.26 7.58
N LEU A 39 24.02 -12.38 8.22
CA LEU A 39 23.58 -11.06 8.69
C LEU A 39 23.42 -10.07 7.53
N GLU A 40 24.36 -10.03 6.59
CA GLU A 40 24.30 -9.22 5.37
C GLU A 40 23.08 -9.59 4.53
N SER A 41 22.81 -10.90 4.35
CA SER A 41 21.61 -11.36 3.64
C SER A 41 20.32 -10.92 4.33
N LYS A 42 20.24 -11.02 5.67
CA LYS A 42 19.07 -10.53 6.42
C LYS A 42 18.92 -9.02 6.33
N LEU A 43 20.03 -8.28 6.38
CA LEU A 43 20.04 -6.83 6.25
C LEU A 43 19.54 -6.42 4.86
N GLU A 44 20.01 -7.07 3.80
CA GLU A 44 19.53 -6.77 2.44
C GLU A 44 18.04 -7.06 2.28
N THR A 45 17.54 -8.18 2.81
CA THR A 45 16.11 -8.48 2.80
C THR A 45 15.31 -7.42 3.55
N ALA A 46 15.74 -7.04 4.76
CA ALA A 46 15.06 -6.00 5.55
C ALA A 46 15.08 -4.64 4.85
N LEU A 47 16.18 -4.28 4.19
CA LEU A 47 16.26 -3.05 3.40
C LEU A 47 15.33 -3.10 2.17
N ARG A 48 15.24 -4.24 1.49
CA ARG A 48 14.29 -4.45 0.39
C ARG A 48 12.84 -4.28 0.86
N GLU A 49 12.49 -4.90 1.99
CA GLU A 49 11.17 -4.77 2.59
C GLU A 49 10.86 -3.32 2.99
N CYS A 50 11.81 -2.63 3.60
CA CYS A 50 11.68 -1.22 3.97
C CYS A 50 11.48 -0.33 2.74
N ARG A 51 12.22 -0.56 1.65
CA ARG A 51 12.02 0.15 0.36
C ARG A 51 10.63 -0.11 -0.20
N SER A 52 10.15 -1.36 -0.20
CA SER A 52 8.79 -1.67 -0.67
C SER A 52 7.72 -1.03 0.19
N ALA A 53 7.88 -1.01 1.52
CA ALA A 53 6.96 -0.35 2.44
C ALA A 53 6.92 1.16 2.19
N GLY A 54 8.07 1.80 1.95
CA GLY A 54 8.13 3.22 1.58
C GLY A 54 7.28 3.56 0.36
N ILE A 55 7.45 2.80 -0.73
CA ILE A 55 6.64 2.99 -1.96
C ILE A 55 5.15 2.83 -1.66
N THR A 56 4.75 1.86 -0.84
CA THR A 56 3.34 1.68 -0.48
C THR A 56 2.80 2.84 0.36
N ILE A 57 3.60 3.40 1.27
CA ILE A 57 3.22 4.55 2.08
C ILE A 57 3.01 5.78 1.18
N ASP A 58 3.98 6.09 0.30
CA ASP A 58 3.88 7.22 -0.61
C ASP A 58 2.61 7.14 -1.48
N ASN A 59 2.30 5.94 -1.99
CA ASN A 59 1.08 5.69 -2.77
C ASN A 59 -0.20 5.89 -1.96
N LEU A 60 -0.23 5.47 -0.70
CA LEU A 60 -1.38 5.65 0.18
C LEU A 60 -1.54 7.12 0.59
N GLU A 61 -0.45 7.82 0.88
CA GLU A 61 -0.46 9.25 1.19
C GLU A 61 -1.02 10.06 0.02
N ALA A 62 -0.59 9.78 -1.21
CA ALA A 62 -1.12 10.42 -2.41
C ALA A 62 -2.64 10.21 -2.58
N LYS A 63 -3.14 8.98 -2.36
CA LYS A 63 -4.58 8.67 -2.40
C LYS A 63 -5.35 9.40 -1.30
N CYS A 64 -4.82 9.43 -0.07
CA CYS A 64 -5.43 10.14 1.06
C CYS A 64 -5.53 11.64 0.80
N VAL A 65 -4.48 12.27 0.24
CA VAL A 65 -4.50 13.69 -0.13
C VAL A 65 -5.58 13.97 -1.17
N ALA A 66 -5.71 13.12 -2.21
CA ALA A 66 -6.74 13.28 -3.24
C ALA A 66 -8.16 13.17 -2.67
N LEU A 67 -8.43 12.15 -1.83
CA LEU A 67 -9.72 11.97 -1.18
C LEU A 67 -10.05 13.08 -0.18
N ALA A 68 -9.06 13.60 0.55
CA ALA A 68 -9.24 14.72 1.45
C ALA A 68 -9.58 16.01 0.70
N ALA A 69 -8.93 16.27 -0.44
CA ALA A 69 -9.23 17.41 -1.31
C ALA A 69 -10.65 17.30 -1.89
N GLU A 70 -11.05 16.12 -2.37
CA GLU A 70 -12.41 15.86 -2.85
C GLU A 70 -13.46 16.07 -1.75
N SER A 71 -13.20 15.54 -0.54
CA SER A 71 -14.09 15.70 0.62
C SER A 71 -14.23 17.17 1.04
N ALA A 72 -13.15 17.95 0.97
CA ALA A 72 -13.18 19.38 1.24
C ALA A 72 -14.00 20.13 0.17
N GLY A 73 -13.86 19.76 -1.10
CA GLY A 73 -14.67 20.27 -2.21
C GLY A 73 -16.16 19.98 -2.01
N MET A 74 -16.50 18.73 -1.68
CA MET A 74 -17.88 18.31 -1.39
C MET A 74 -18.47 19.10 -0.22
N LYS A 75 -17.71 19.26 0.87
CA LYS A 75 -18.16 20.03 2.04
C LYS A 75 -18.40 21.50 1.71
N LYS A 76 -17.57 22.09 0.84
CA LYS A 76 -17.76 23.45 0.35
C LYS A 76 -19.04 23.54 -0.49
N PHE A 77 -19.20 22.63 -1.46
CA PHE A 77 -20.41 22.54 -2.28
C PHE A 77 -21.67 22.48 -1.42
N CYS A 78 -21.72 21.60 -0.41
CA CYS A 78 -22.87 21.50 0.49
C CYS A 78 -23.19 22.81 1.23
N LYS A 79 -22.18 23.61 1.58
CA LYS A 79 -22.38 24.90 2.25
C LYS A 79 -22.91 25.96 1.29
N ASP A 80 -22.31 26.04 0.09
CA ASP A 80 -22.70 27.00 -0.94
C ASP A 80 -24.15 26.73 -1.38
N ALA A 81 -24.48 25.45 -1.60
CA ALA A 81 -25.83 25.03 -1.91
C ALA A 81 -26.87 25.32 -0.81
N ALA A 82 -26.50 25.16 0.46
CA ALA A 82 -27.40 25.48 1.57
C ALA A 82 -27.71 26.98 1.61
N PHE A 83 -26.71 27.82 1.34
CA PHE A 83 -26.88 29.27 1.25
C PHE A 83 -27.80 29.67 0.09
N ASP A 84 -27.60 29.09 -1.10
CA ASP A 84 -28.43 29.38 -2.27
C ASP A 84 -29.89 28.95 -2.04
N ALA A 85 -30.11 27.80 -1.42
CA ALA A 85 -31.46 27.31 -1.09
C ALA A 85 -32.19 28.21 -0.08
N ASP A 86 -31.48 28.75 0.92
CA ASP A 86 -32.03 29.71 1.88
C ASP A 86 -32.34 31.06 1.20
N TYR A 87 -31.44 31.55 0.33
CA TYR A 87 -31.60 32.79 -0.43
C TYR A 87 -32.77 32.74 -1.41
N GLU A 88 -32.93 31.66 -2.18
CA GLU A 88 -34.06 31.48 -3.09
C GLU A 88 -35.38 31.34 -2.34
N ALA A 89 -35.38 30.73 -1.16
CA ALA A 89 -36.56 30.63 -0.31
C ALA A 89 -37.02 31.99 0.25
N GLU A 90 -36.08 32.85 0.67
CA GLU A 90 -36.40 34.21 1.14
C GLU A 90 -36.96 35.11 0.03
N LEU A 91 -36.50 34.95 -1.21
CA LEU A 91 -36.92 35.74 -2.37
C LEU A 91 -38.09 35.14 -3.15
N GLY A 92 -38.58 33.96 -2.76
CA GLY A 92 -39.68 33.27 -3.45
C GLY A 92 -39.35 32.78 -4.85
N MET A 93 -38.06 32.51 -5.13
CA MET A 93 -37.58 32.00 -6.42
C MET A 93 -37.75 30.47 -6.53
N GLU A 94 -37.79 29.94 -7.77
CA GLU A 94 -37.91 28.51 -8.01
C GLU A 94 -36.61 27.77 -7.64
N ARG A 95 -36.71 26.76 -6.77
CA ARG A 95 -35.61 25.94 -6.21
C ARG A 95 -34.86 25.03 -7.20
N GLY A 96 -34.82 25.38 -8.49
CA GLY A 96 -34.34 24.51 -9.57
C GLY A 96 -32.82 24.33 -9.62
N GLY A 97 -32.05 25.38 -9.29
CA GLY A 97 -30.60 25.40 -9.51
C GLY A 97 -29.79 24.37 -8.70
N PHE A 98 -30.28 23.99 -7.52
CA PHE A 98 -29.62 23.00 -6.66
C PHE A 98 -29.64 21.58 -7.26
N SER A 99 -30.74 21.19 -7.90
CA SER A 99 -30.87 19.86 -8.49
C SER A 99 -29.95 19.66 -9.69
N ASP A 100 -29.77 20.70 -10.50
CA ASP A 100 -28.85 20.67 -11.64
C ASP A 100 -27.40 20.63 -11.17
N ALA A 101 -27.06 21.43 -10.15
CA ALA A 101 -25.74 21.44 -9.55
C ALA A 101 -25.35 20.09 -8.91
N LEU A 102 -26.29 19.37 -8.31
CA LEU A 102 -26.08 18.01 -7.78
C LEU A 102 -25.70 17.00 -8.88
N ASN A 103 -26.32 17.11 -10.06
CA ASN A 103 -26.03 16.23 -11.19
C ASN A 103 -24.64 16.47 -11.81
N GLU A 104 -24.02 17.62 -11.53
CA GLU A 104 -22.68 17.97 -12.02
C GLU A 104 -21.54 17.59 -11.06
N ILE A 105 -21.85 17.17 -9.83
CA ILE A 105 -20.83 16.74 -8.86
C ILE A 105 -20.11 15.49 -9.39
N LYS A 106 -18.78 15.58 -9.46
CA LYS A 106 -17.91 14.46 -9.81
C LYS A 106 -17.02 14.12 -8.63
N THR A 107 -16.81 12.82 -8.42
CA THR A 107 -15.94 12.28 -7.36
C THR A 107 -14.81 11.43 -7.95
N PRO A 108 -13.91 12.03 -8.76
CA PRO A 108 -12.91 11.28 -9.52
C PRO A 108 -11.92 10.53 -8.63
N ALA A 109 -11.61 11.00 -7.42
CA ALA A 109 -10.73 10.30 -6.49
C ALA A 109 -11.42 9.06 -5.90
N THR A 110 -12.71 9.18 -5.57
CA THR A 110 -13.52 8.04 -5.14
C THR A 110 -13.70 7.01 -6.27
N ASP A 111 -13.96 7.47 -7.50
CA ASP A 111 -14.12 6.59 -8.66
C ASP A 111 -12.83 5.82 -8.96
N ALA A 112 -11.68 6.51 -8.94
CA ALA A 112 -10.36 5.89 -9.09
C ALA A 112 -10.06 4.89 -7.96
N PHE A 113 -10.45 5.19 -6.72
CA PHE A 113 -10.30 4.27 -5.60
C PHE A 113 -11.15 3.01 -5.78
N LEU A 114 -12.41 3.14 -6.19
CA LEU A 114 -13.28 1.98 -6.45
C LEU A 114 -12.78 1.14 -7.62
N ALA A 115 -12.24 1.77 -8.66
CA ALA A 115 -11.61 1.07 -9.78
C ALA A 115 -10.39 0.25 -9.34
N GLU A 116 -9.55 0.81 -8.47
CA GLU A 116 -8.42 0.11 -7.86
C GLU A 116 -8.86 -1.08 -6.99
N VAL A 117 -9.88 -0.91 -6.14
CA VAL A 117 -10.41 -2.00 -5.30
C VAL A 117 -10.98 -3.13 -6.16
N ARG A 118 -11.70 -2.79 -7.25
CA ARG A 118 -12.17 -3.80 -8.21
C ARG A 118 -11.02 -4.53 -8.88
N ALA A 119 -9.97 -3.82 -9.30
CA ALA A 119 -8.77 -4.41 -9.90
C ALA A 119 -8.09 -5.40 -8.93
N GLN A 120 -7.94 -5.02 -7.66
CA GLN A 120 -7.36 -5.90 -6.62
C GLN A 120 -8.20 -7.15 -6.39
N GLY A 121 -9.54 -7.04 -6.42
CA GLY A 121 -10.43 -8.19 -6.32
C GLY A 121 -10.26 -9.18 -7.48
N VAL A 122 -10.07 -8.66 -8.71
CA VAL A 122 -9.79 -9.47 -9.90
C VAL A 122 -8.44 -10.17 -9.81
N GLU A 123 -7.41 -9.47 -9.33
CA GLU A 123 -6.06 -10.04 -9.13
C GLU A 123 -6.09 -11.16 -8.08
N MET A 124 -6.74 -10.92 -6.93
CA MET A 124 -6.90 -11.94 -5.89
C MET A 124 -7.65 -13.18 -6.42
N PHE A 125 -8.68 -12.98 -7.24
CA PHE A 125 -9.37 -14.09 -7.89
C PHE A 125 -8.45 -14.85 -8.85
N ALA A 126 -7.64 -14.14 -9.65
CA ALA A 126 -6.68 -14.74 -10.57
C ALA A 126 -5.62 -15.57 -9.84
N GLU A 127 -5.14 -15.10 -8.68
CA GLU A 127 -4.18 -15.82 -7.84
C GLU A 127 -4.79 -17.05 -7.17
N CYS A 128 -6.02 -16.97 -6.63
CA CYS A 128 -6.67 -18.13 -6.01
C CYS A 128 -7.04 -19.22 -7.03
N ALA A 129 -7.33 -18.83 -8.28
CA ALA A 129 -7.77 -19.74 -9.34
C ALA A 129 -6.59 -20.29 -10.16
N TYR A 130 -5.53 -20.78 -9.51
CA TYR A 130 -4.23 -21.31 -9.99
C TYR A 130 -4.19 -22.14 -11.31
N THR A 131 -5.34 -22.47 -11.92
CA THR A 131 -5.50 -23.35 -13.08
C THR A 131 -6.29 -22.74 -14.25
N LEU A 132 -6.67 -21.46 -14.23
CA LEU A 132 -7.38 -20.85 -15.36
C LEU A 132 -6.41 -20.50 -16.50
N GLU A 133 -6.71 -20.99 -17.72
CA GLU A 133 -6.15 -20.48 -18.99
C GLU A 133 -6.35 -18.96 -19.19
N HIS A 134 -7.10 -18.32 -18.28
CA HIS A 134 -7.44 -16.91 -18.28
C HIS A 134 -6.76 -16.08 -17.19
N HIS A 135 -5.74 -16.60 -16.50
CA HIS A 135 -4.98 -15.83 -15.50
C HIS A 135 -4.44 -14.52 -16.10
N ASP A 136 -3.80 -14.59 -17.27
CA ASP A 136 -3.28 -13.42 -17.96
C ASP A 136 -4.39 -12.44 -18.40
N HIS A 137 -5.56 -12.96 -18.77
CA HIS A 137 -6.73 -12.14 -19.11
C HIS A 137 -7.30 -11.41 -17.90
N ALA A 138 -7.35 -12.06 -16.73
CA ALA A 138 -7.80 -11.45 -15.49
C ALA A 138 -6.84 -10.34 -15.03
N VAL A 139 -5.53 -10.58 -15.10
CA VAL A 139 -4.52 -9.56 -14.79
C VAL A 139 -4.60 -8.38 -15.77
N ALA A 140 -4.80 -8.64 -17.07
CA ALA A 140 -4.99 -7.59 -18.07
C ALA A 140 -6.26 -6.77 -17.80
N PHE A 141 -7.38 -7.42 -17.45
CA PHE A 141 -8.63 -6.75 -17.09
C PHE A 141 -8.49 -5.89 -15.83
N ALA A 142 -7.77 -6.36 -14.81
CA ALA A 142 -7.46 -5.55 -13.62
C ALA A 142 -6.66 -4.28 -13.99
N ALA A 143 -5.73 -4.37 -14.95
CA ALA A 143 -5.00 -3.20 -15.45
C ALA A 143 -5.89 -2.22 -16.24
N GLU A 144 -6.91 -2.69 -16.95
CA GLU A 144 -7.89 -1.84 -17.63
C GLU A 144 -8.77 -1.09 -16.64
N LEU A 145 -9.24 -1.76 -15.58
CA LEU A 145 -10.05 -1.14 -14.53
C LEU A 145 -9.33 0.07 -13.93
N ARG A 146 -8.01 -0.04 -13.65
CA ARG A 146 -7.21 1.09 -13.12
C ARG A 146 -7.10 2.28 -14.07
N LYS A 147 -7.26 2.08 -15.37
CA LYS A 147 -7.26 3.15 -16.39
C LYS A 147 -8.64 3.78 -16.57
N GLY A 148 -9.66 3.31 -15.84
CA GLY A 148 -11.06 3.69 -16.06
C GLY A 148 -11.64 3.08 -17.34
N GLY A 149 -10.99 2.07 -17.93
CA GLY A 149 -11.53 1.34 -19.08
C GLY A 149 -12.63 0.37 -18.67
N ASN A 150 -13.72 0.33 -19.44
CA ASN A 150 -14.92 -0.50 -19.23
C ASN A 150 -15.84 -0.11 -18.05
N GLN A 151 -16.03 1.19 -17.80
CA GLN A 151 -17.22 1.70 -17.08
C GLN A 151 -18.16 2.44 -18.02
#